data_AF-A0A7V9KYR2-F1
#
_entry.id   AF-A0A7V9KYR2-F1
#
_cell.length_a   1.000
_cell.length_b   1.000
_cell.length_c   1.000
_cell.angle_alpha   90.00
_cell.angle_beta   90.00
_cell.angle_gamma   90.00
#
_symmetry.space_group_name_H-M   'P 1'
#
loop_
_entity.id
_entity.type
_entity.pdbx_description
1 polymer ?
#
loop_
_entity_poly.entity_id
_entity_poly.type
_entity_poly.pdbx_seq_one_letter_code
_entity_poly.pdbx_strand_id
1 'polypeptide(L)'
;MGKASDWLREERRKTLGDWVAFCLGCGHAQRYFEENEAELPRVCPTCGGEMRNRCPACGALFRSVFAVECEACGGELRPAEQFGTPIRKHSRP
;
A
#
# COMPACT_ATOMS: atom_id res chain seq x y z
N MET A 1 -14.45 -21.42 2.59
CA MET A 1 -13.39 -20.40 2.72
C MET A 1 -12.51 -20.83 3.88
N GLY A 2 -11.44 -21.55 3.56
CA GLY A 2 -10.78 -22.45 4.50
C GLY A 2 -9.63 -21.77 5.25
N LYS A 3 -9.50 -22.07 6.54
CA LYS A 3 -8.40 -21.62 7.42
C LYS A 3 -7.00 -21.74 6.79
N ALA A 4 -6.80 -22.69 5.88
CA ALA A 4 -5.56 -22.86 5.13
C ALA A 4 -5.19 -21.69 4.20
N SER A 5 -6.17 -21.03 3.56
CA SER A 5 -5.90 -19.87 2.71
C SER A 5 -5.58 -18.59 3.51
N ASP A 6 -6.05 -18.50 4.75
CA ASP A 6 -5.74 -17.39 5.65
C ASP A 6 -4.32 -17.51 6.20
N TRP A 7 -3.97 -18.69 6.72
CA TRP A 7 -2.62 -19.01 7.19
C TRP A 7 -1.54 -18.78 6.10
N LEU A 8 -1.78 -19.22 4.86
CA LEU A 8 -0.83 -19.02 3.75
C LEU A 8 -0.64 -17.53 3.39
N ARG A 9 -1.67 -16.70 3.59
CA ARG A 9 -1.58 -15.24 3.41
C ARG A 9 -0.84 -14.57 4.57
N GLU A 10 -1.02 -15.05 5.79
CA GLU A 10 -0.27 -14.57 6.96
C GLU A 10 1.20 -14.95 6.87
N GLU A 11 1.53 -16.17 6.46
CA GLU A 11 2.92 -16.62 6.38
C GLU A 11 3.70 -15.91 5.25
N ARG A 12 3.06 -15.66 4.10
CA ARG A 12 3.67 -14.83 3.03
C ARG A 12 3.91 -13.39 3.45
N ARG A 13 3.11 -12.84 4.38
CA ARG A 13 3.30 -11.47 4.90
C ARG A 13 4.58 -11.37 5.73
N LYS A 14 4.85 -12.37 6.57
CA LYS A 14 6.12 -12.49 7.32
C LYS A 14 7.36 -12.61 6.46
N THR A 15 7.26 -13.06 5.20
CA THR A 15 8.44 -13.27 4.32
C THR A 15 8.64 -12.16 3.29
N LEU A 16 7.58 -11.47 2.85
CA LEU A 16 7.63 -10.50 1.74
C LEU A 16 7.54 -9.03 2.17
N GLY A 17 7.41 -8.76 3.47
CA GLY A 17 7.09 -7.45 4.03
C GLY A 17 5.59 -7.31 4.28
N ASP A 18 5.26 -6.88 5.51
CA ASP A 18 3.90 -6.75 6.01
C ASP A 18 3.19 -5.49 5.49
N TRP A 19 3.99 -4.49 5.11
CA TRP A 19 3.53 -3.15 4.77
C TRP A 19 4.01 -2.70 3.40
N VAL A 20 3.33 -1.69 2.86
CA VAL A 20 3.60 -1.18 1.51
C VAL A 20 3.71 0.34 1.52
N ALA A 21 4.69 0.85 0.76
CA ALA A 21 4.82 2.26 0.44
C ALA A 21 4.61 2.43 -1.07
N PHE A 22 3.95 3.51 -1.48
CA PHE A 22 3.70 3.80 -2.89
C PHE A 22 3.88 5.28 -3.22
N CYS A 23 4.30 5.55 -4.45
CA CYS A 23 4.40 6.88 -5.00
C CYS A 23 3.03 7.37 -5.46
N LEU A 24 2.69 8.62 -5.13
CA LEU A 24 1.46 9.27 -5.59
C LEU A 24 1.52 9.69 -7.07
N GLY A 25 2.72 9.95 -7.57
CA GLY A 25 2.94 10.43 -8.93
C GLY A 25 2.92 9.31 -9.96
N CYS A 26 3.68 8.23 -9.73
CA CYS A 26 3.86 7.17 -10.73
C CYS A 26 3.43 5.77 -10.30
N GLY A 27 2.95 5.58 -9.07
CA GLY A 27 2.55 4.27 -8.58
C GLY A 27 3.71 3.31 -8.28
N HIS A 28 4.97 3.75 -8.35
CA HIS A 28 6.12 2.98 -7.85
C HIS A 28 5.81 2.49 -6.44
N ALA A 29 6.13 1.24 -6.14
CA ALA A 29 5.82 0.67 -4.84
C ALA A 29 6.87 -0.30 -4.35
N GLN A 30 7.03 -0.34 -3.03
CA GLN A 30 7.90 -1.27 -2.34
C GLN A 30 7.21 -1.83 -1.11
N ARG A 31 7.50 -3.09 -0.81
CA ARG A 31 7.15 -3.71 0.46
C ARG A 31 8.27 -3.52 1.46
N TYR A 32 7.91 -3.47 2.74
CA TYR A 32 8.86 -3.33 3.83
C TYR A 32 8.31 -3.98 5.10
N PHE A 33 9.20 -4.24 6.05
CA PHE A 33 8.86 -4.62 7.42
C PHE A 33 8.81 -3.38 8.30
N GLU A 34 8.00 -3.40 9.36
CA GLU A 34 7.83 -2.24 10.25
C GLU A 34 9.18 -1.75 10.80
N GLU A 35 10.10 -2.66 11.10
CA GLU A 35 11.44 -2.34 11.60
C GLU A 35 12.28 -1.49 10.62
N ASN A 36 12.04 -1.62 9.31
CA ASN A 36 12.76 -0.90 8.26
C ASN A 36 12.04 0.36 7.79
N GLU A 37 10.93 0.75 8.42
CA GLU A 37 10.14 1.90 7.95
C GLU A 37 10.96 3.19 7.89
N ALA A 38 11.86 3.40 8.86
CA ALA A 38 12.69 4.61 8.94
C ALA A 38 13.68 4.75 7.77
N GLU A 39 13.98 3.65 7.08
CA GLU A 39 14.90 3.60 5.95
C GLU A 39 14.20 3.87 4.61
N LEU A 40 12.86 4.00 4.61
CA LEU A 40 12.10 4.21 3.39
C LEU A 40 12.43 5.56 2.75
N PRO A 41 12.62 5.59 1.42
CA PRO A 41 12.80 6.85 0.72
C PRO A 41 11.50 7.66 0.79
N ARG A 42 11.59 8.92 1.23
CA ARG A 42 10.45 9.86 1.21
C ARG A 42 10.12 10.36 -0.20
N VAL A 43 11.08 10.24 -1.10
CA VAL A 43 11.00 10.67 -2.50
C VAL A 43 11.13 9.45 -3.40
N CYS A 44 10.28 9.35 -4.40
CA CYS A 44 10.23 8.22 -5.32
C CYS A 44 11.52 8.16 -6.15
N PRO A 45 12.23 7.03 -6.15
CA PRO A 45 13.47 6.88 -6.92
C PRO A 45 13.24 6.87 -8.44
N THR A 46 11.99 6.70 -8.89
CA THR A 46 11.64 6.64 -10.32
C THR A 46 11.24 8.01 -10.89
N CYS A 47 10.49 8.82 -10.14
CA CYS A 47 9.92 10.06 -10.68
C CYS A 47 10.14 11.31 -9.82
N GLY A 48 10.78 11.19 -8.65
CA GLY A 48 10.96 12.30 -7.71
C GLY A 48 9.68 12.73 -6.96
N GLY A 49 8.55 12.04 -7.17
CA GLY A 49 7.30 12.32 -6.47
C GLY A 49 7.31 11.84 -5.01
N GLU A 50 6.28 12.20 -4.25
CA GLU A 50 6.17 11.78 -2.86
C GLU A 50 5.91 10.26 -2.74
N MET A 51 6.66 9.60 -1.86
CA MET A 51 6.39 8.24 -1.40
C MET A 51 5.57 8.30 -0.11
N ARG A 52 4.47 7.54 -0.07
CA ARG A 52 3.61 7.45 1.09
C ARG A 52 3.56 6.04 1.63
N ASN A 53 3.78 5.93 2.94
CA ASN A 53 3.79 4.67 3.69
C ASN A 53 2.80 4.67 4.87
N ARG A 54 2.33 5.86 5.29
CA ARG A 54 1.34 6.08 6.35
C ARG A 54 0.18 6.94 5.89
N CYS A 55 -0.99 6.67 6.46
CA CYS A 55 -2.18 7.48 6.26
C CYS A 55 -1.96 8.90 6.83
N PRO A 56 -2.24 9.97 6.07
CA PRO A 56 -2.07 11.34 6.57
C PRO A 56 -3.09 11.71 7.66
N ALA A 57 -4.23 11.01 7.74
CA ALA A 57 -5.28 11.29 8.71
C ALA A 57 -5.08 10.59 10.06
N CYS A 58 -4.62 9.34 10.08
CA CYS A 58 -4.53 8.53 11.31
C CYS A 58 -3.17 7.87 11.55
N GLY A 59 -2.20 8.01 10.62
CA GLY A 59 -0.88 7.41 10.72
C GLY A 59 -0.82 5.90 10.47
N ALA A 60 -1.93 5.22 10.16
CA ALA A 60 -1.95 3.78 9.90
C ALA A 60 -1.13 3.38 8.68
N LEU A 61 -0.47 2.22 8.75
CA LEU A 61 0.32 1.62 7.68
C LEU A 61 -0.56 0.89 6.66
N PHE A 62 -0.05 0.69 5.44
CA PHE A 62 -0.82 0.10 4.34
C PHE A 62 -0.50 -1.37 4.13
N ARG A 63 -1.54 -2.21 4.02
CA ARG A 63 -1.39 -3.66 3.74
C ARG A 63 -1.41 -4.00 2.26
N SER A 64 -1.80 -3.05 1.41
CA SER A 64 -1.98 -3.26 -0.02
C SER A 64 -1.42 -2.11 -0.84
N VAL A 65 -0.67 -2.45 -1.89
CA VAL A 65 -0.20 -1.50 -2.90
C VAL A 65 -1.35 -0.87 -3.68
N PHE A 66 -2.55 -1.45 -3.61
CA PHE A 66 -3.75 -0.95 -4.28
C PHE A 66 -4.67 -0.18 -3.32
N ALA A 67 -4.18 0.19 -2.12
CA ALA A 67 -4.94 1.03 -1.21
C ALA A 67 -5.18 2.40 -1.86
N VAL A 68 -6.43 2.84 -1.83
CA VAL A 68 -6.91 4.17 -2.26
C VAL A 68 -7.60 4.87 -1.09
N GLU A 69 -8.15 4.08 -0.17
CA GLU A 69 -8.72 4.47 1.11
C GLU A 69 -8.01 3.75 2.26
N CYS A 70 -7.91 4.40 3.41
CA CYS A 70 -7.32 3.86 4.61
C CYS A 70 -8.22 2.79 5.24
N GLU A 71 -7.71 1.55 5.35
CA GLU A 71 -8.45 0.44 5.98
C GLU A 71 -8.78 0.67 7.47
N ALA A 72 -8.11 1.61 8.14
CA ALA A 72 -8.32 1.90 9.57
C ALA A 72 -9.34 3.03 9.82
N CYS A 73 -9.34 4.09 9.00
CA CYS A 73 -10.15 5.29 9.26
C CYS A 73 -11.05 5.72 8.09
N GLY A 74 -10.98 5.06 6.93
CA GLY A 74 -11.74 5.45 5.74
C GLY A 74 -11.24 6.71 5.04
N GLY A 75 -10.13 7.32 5.50
CA GLY A 75 -9.56 8.50 4.86
C GLY A 75 -8.95 8.20 3.49
N GLU A 76 -9.08 9.12 2.53
CA GLU A 76 -8.47 9.00 1.21
C GLU A 76 -6.93 8.99 1.32
N LEU A 77 -6.29 8.02 0.66
CA LEU A 77 -4.83 7.87 0.63
C LEU A 77 -4.21 8.43 -0.64
N ARG A 78 -4.92 8.30 -1.76
CA ARG A 78 -4.56 8.78 -3.11
C ARG A 78 -5.77 8.64 -4.05
N PRO A 79 -5.74 9.29 -5.23
CA PRO A 79 -6.76 9.10 -6.25
C PRO A 79 -6.96 7.62 -6.61
N ALA A 80 -8.20 7.24 -6.92
CA ALA A 80 -8.54 5.86 -7.31
C ALA A 80 -8.07 5.48 -8.73
N GLU A 81 -7.55 6.45 -9.49
CA GLU A 81 -7.02 6.29 -10.83
C GLU A 81 -5.55 6.67 -10.88
N GLN A 82 -4.76 5.91 -11.61
CA GLN A 82 -3.36 6.20 -11.91
C GLN A 82 -3.18 6.18 -13.43
N PHE A 83 -2.67 7.26 -14.01
CA PHE A 83 -2.49 7.40 -15.46
C PHE A 83 -3.78 7.09 -16.27
N GLY A 84 -4.93 7.53 -15.77
CA GLY A 84 -6.23 7.30 -16.42
C GLY A 84 -6.75 5.86 -16.34
N THR A 85 -6.14 5.01 -15.51
CA THR A 85 -6.59 3.62 -15.28
C THR A 85 -6.97 3.42 -13.82
N PRO A 86 -8.09 2.74 -13.50
CA PRO A 86 -8.46 2.48 -12.11
C PRO A 86 -7.47 1.53 -11.42
N ILE A 87 -7.06 1.89 -10.21
CA ILE A 87 -6.10 1.14 -9.38
C ILE A 87 -6.69 -0.19 -8.90
N ARG A 88 -7.99 -0.20 -8.58
CA ARG A 88 -8.73 -1.43 -8.28
C ARG A 88 -9.76 -1.67 -9.36
N LYS A 89 -9.87 -2.94 -9.78
CA LYS A 89 -11.03 -3.36 -10.57
C LYS A 89 -12.28 -3.16 -9.72
N HIS A 90 -13.29 -2.50 -10.26
CA HIS A 90 -14.63 -2.55 -9.67
C HIS A 90 -15.02 -4.02 -9.50
N SER A 91 -15.50 -4.39 -8.32
CA SER A 91 -16.06 -5.72 -8.10
C SER A 91 -17.16 -5.94 -9.14
N ARG A 92 -17.01 -6.97 -9.97
CA ARG A 92 -18.03 -7.33 -10.96
C ARG A 92 -19.33 -7.66 -10.19
N PRO A 93 -20.49 -7.12 -10.60
CA PRO A 93 -21.78 -7.46 -9.99
C PRO A 93 -22.08 -8.95 -10.13
#